data_AF-A0A8X6VT93-F1
#
_entry.id   AF-A0A8X6VT93-F1
#
_cell.length_a   1.000
_cell.length_b   1.000
_cell.length_c   1.000
_cell.angle_alpha   90.00
_cell.angle_beta   90.00
_cell.angle_gamma   90.00
#
_symmetry.space_group_name_H-M   'P 1'
#
loop_
_entity.id
_entity.type
_entity.pdbx_description
1 polymer ?
#
loop_
_entity_poly.entity_id
_entity_poly.type
_entity_poly.pdbx_seq_one_letter_code
_entity_poly.pdbx_strand_id
1 'polypeptide(L)'
;MSIGKFKKDGLRCIVEELKLVVPENAKVLDLRDLIQEIEIYKNDKETYQAIVDCVLEEINDRRNENENRLEIEKIKLSQLEKELEIEKLHNQSGKSLPLQKENQLITTECNIESLIKSTKTLTIPVPLRAESFNLFFQSIEKAFKTKNVPEKLKPEILLNILGEKANNLMIYLREDLSDYNKLKAIMLKESQPTPYECLNQFKKAQKLPNESYVQFASRLSANFNYYCQLRKVNDFKSVCELIISDKIIETLDQELNAHIGIKKDEMWFKPQELARECDIFISSKGKIREQNLFPKFKRNEVYNHRGAKNISSVNLSSLKM
;
A
#
# COMPACT_ATOMS: atom_id res chain seq x y z
N MET A 1 2.75 3.10 -35.87
CA MET A 1 3.86 4.00 -36.26
C MET A 1 4.95 3.19 -36.97
N SER A 2 5.53 3.63 -38.09
CA SER A 2 6.54 2.82 -38.81
C SER A 2 7.86 2.74 -38.04
N ILE A 3 8.42 1.53 -37.89
CA ILE A 3 9.77 1.22 -37.36
C ILE A 3 10.87 2.09 -38.01
N GLY A 4 10.57 2.62 -39.21
CA GLY A 4 11.30 3.66 -39.92
C GLY A 4 11.86 4.80 -39.05
N LYS A 5 11.14 5.20 -37.99
CA LYS A 5 11.39 6.45 -37.26
C LYS A 5 12.19 6.33 -35.96
N PHE A 6 12.52 5.13 -35.49
CA PHE A 6 13.18 4.97 -34.19
C PHE A 6 14.70 5.17 -34.26
N LYS A 7 15.23 5.85 -33.23
CA LYS A 7 16.68 5.96 -32.98
C LYS A 7 17.21 4.67 -32.37
N LYS A 8 18.53 4.46 -32.42
CA LYS A 8 19.23 3.25 -31.95
C LYS A 8 18.79 2.79 -30.56
N ASP A 9 18.68 3.71 -29.62
CA ASP A 9 18.31 3.40 -28.23
C ASP A 9 16.86 2.90 -28.10
N GLY A 10 15.94 3.48 -28.89
CA GLY A 10 14.54 3.03 -28.91
C GLY A 10 14.38 1.64 -29.51
N LEU A 11 15.13 1.33 -30.58
CA LEU A 11 15.16 -0.02 -31.16
C LEU A 11 15.78 -1.02 -30.19
N ARG A 12 16.84 -0.64 -29.47
CA ARG A 12 17.48 -1.51 -28.48
C ARG A 12 16.53 -1.87 -27.34
N CYS A 13 15.80 -0.90 -26.79
CA CYS A 13 14.81 -1.17 -25.75
C CYS A 13 13.70 -2.10 -26.23
N ILE A 14 13.21 -1.94 -27.47
CA ILE A 14 12.20 -2.85 -28.03
C ILE A 14 12.75 -4.28 -28.16
N VAL A 15 13.99 -4.44 -28.61
CA VAL A 15 14.63 -5.76 -28.79
C VAL A 15 14.92 -6.42 -27.43
N GLU A 16 15.32 -5.65 -26.42
CA GLU A 16 15.51 -6.11 -25.04
C GLU A 16 14.18 -6.56 -24.41
N GLU A 17 13.11 -5.80 -24.61
CA GLU A 17 11.77 -6.10 -24.06
C GLU A 17 11.13 -7.33 -24.73
N LEU A 18 11.37 -7.50 -26.03
CA LEU A 18 11.00 -8.69 -26.79
C LEU A 18 11.92 -9.90 -26.50
N LYS A 19 12.86 -9.77 -25.56
CA LYS A 19 13.82 -10.80 -25.13
C LYS A 19 14.63 -11.40 -26.28
N LEU A 20 14.89 -10.60 -27.31
CA LEU A 20 15.72 -10.99 -28.43
C LEU A 20 17.19 -10.80 -28.08
N VAL A 21 18.04 -11.70 -28.57
CA VAL A 21 19.48 -11.61 -28.36
C VAL A 21 20.03 -10.45 -29.19
N VAL A 22 20.45 -9.37 -28.51
CA VAL A 22 21.08 -8.20 -29.14
C VAL A 22 22.58 -8.45 -29.30
N PRO A 23 23.13 -8.41 -30.53
CA PRO A 23 24.58 -8.42 -30.74
C PRO A 23 25.25 -7.21 -30.08
N GLU A 24 26.40 -7.40 -29.41
CA GLU A 24 27.09 -6.33 -28.65
C GLU A 24 27.43 -5.08 -29.47
N ASN A 25 27.59 -5.23 -30.80
CA ASN A 25 27.90 -4.14 -31.74
C ASN A 25 26.76 -3.83 -32.74
N ALA A 26 25.52 -4.22 -32.43
CA ALA A 26 24.39 -4.07 -33.35
C ALA A 26 24.21 -2.62 -33.81
N LYS A 27 24.07 -2.44 -35.14
CA LYS A 27 23.71 -1.18 -35.78
C LYS A 27 22.19 -1.05 -35.84
N VAL A 28 21.71 0.15 -36.15
CA VAL A 28 20.27 0.48 -36.26
C VAL A 28 19.56 -0.44 -37.26
N LEU A 29 20.25 -0.85 -38.33
CA LEU A 29 19.72 -1.78 -39.33
C LEU A 29 19.59 -3.19 -38.75
N ASP A 30 20.64 -3.72 -38.11
CA ASP A 30 20.61 -5.05 -37.49
C ASP A 30 19.48 -5.19 -36.47
N LEU A 31 19.23 -4.14 -35.67
CA LEU A 31 18.11 -4.10 -34.71
C LEU A 31 16.74 -4.04 -35.40
N ARG A 32 16.63 -3.34 -36.53
CA ARG A 32 15.40 -3.26 -37.30
C ARG A 32 15.07 -4.61 -37.95
N ASP A 33 16.08 -5.27 -38.51
CA ASP A 33 15.92 -6.55 -39.19
C ASP A 33 15.52 -7.64 -38.18
N LEU A 34 16.12 -7.65 -36.99
CA LEU A 34 15.73 -8.54 -35.88
C LEU A 34 14.26 -8.38 -35.47
N ILE A 35 13.73 -7.15 -35.48
CA ILE A 35 12.32 -6.90 -35.14
C ILE A 35 11.38 -7.32 -36.28
N GLN A 36 11.81 -7.18 -37.54
CA GLN A 36 11.03 -7.52 -38.72
C GLN A 36 10.96 -9.03 -39.00
N GLU A 37 11.90 -9.81 -38.47
CA GLU A 37 11.92 -11.27 -38.62
C GLU A 37 11.02 -12.03 -37.62
N ILE A 38 10.47 -11.35 -36.61
CA ILE A 38 9.58 -11.97 -35.61
C ILE A 38 8.27 -12.41 -36.29
N GLU A 39 7.82 -13.66 -36.07
CA GLU A 39 6.58 -14.20 -36.65
C GLU A 39 5.33 -13.34 -36.35
N ILE A 40 5.29 -12.69 -35.18
CA ILE A 40 4.21 -11.78 -34.77
C ILE A 40 4.11 -10.57 -35.72
N TYR A 41 5.24 -10.08 -36.25
CA TYR A 41 5.28 -8.99 -37.23
C TYR A 41 4.67 -9.40 -38.58
N LYS A 42 4.83 -10.68 -38.96
CA LYS A 42 4.36 -11.24 -40.24
C LYS A 42 2.89 -11.64 -40.21
N ASN A 43 2.38 -12.08 -39.06
CA ASN A 43 1.04 -12.68 -38.94
C ASN A 43 -0.04 -11.73 -38.39
N ASP A 44 0.29 -10.80 -37.49
CA ASP A 44 -0.69 -9.88 -36.89
C ASP A 44 -0.10 -8.49 -36.62
N LYS A 45 -0.35 -7.60 -37.58
CA LYS A 45 0.15 -6.23 -37.56
C LYS A 45 -0.51 -5.36 -36.49
N GLU A 46 -1.73 -5.67 -36.06
CA GLU A 46 -2.45 -4.91 -35.02
C GLU A 46 -1.90 -5.25 -33.64
N THR A 47 -1.71 -6.53 -33.33
CA THR A 47 -1.09 -6.98 -32.08
C THR A 47 0.35 -6.49 -31.97
N TYR A 48 1.13 -6.54 -33.06
CA TYR A 48 2.47 -5.97 -33.09
C TYR A 48 2.46 -4.47 -32.80
N GLN A 49 1.54 -3.72 -33.40
CA GLN A 49 1.43 -2.27 -33.20
C GLN A 49 1.06 -1.94 -31.75
N ALA A 50 0.15 -2.70 -31.13
CA ALA A 50 -0.22 -2.53 -29.73
C ALA A 50 0.96 -2.79 -28.78
N ILE A 51 1.77 -3.82 -29.02
CA ILE A 51 2.96 -4.11 -28.22
C ILE A 51 3.97 -2.97 -28.34
N VAL A 52 4.22 -2.47 -29.55
CA VAL A 52 5.12 -1.32 -29.75
C VAL A 52 4.61 -0.09 -29.03
N ASP A 53 3.30 0.19 -29.10
CA ASP A 53 2.72 1.36 -28.44
C ASP A 53 2.81 1.24 -26.90
N CYS A 54 2.58 0.06 -26.32
CA CYS A 54 2.80 -0.20 -24.89
C CYS A 54 4.27 0.02 -24.46
N VAL A 55 5.23 -0.52 -25.22
CA VAL A 55 6.67 -0.36 -24.90
C VAL A 55 7.09 1.11 -25.00
N LEU A 56 6.49 1.88 -25.92
CA LEU A 56 6.77 3.32 -26.04
C LEU A 56 6.21 4.14 -24.89
N GLU A 57 5.02 3.80 -24.41
CA GLU A 57 4.42 4.41 -23.23
C GLU A 57 5.33 4.20 -22.01
N GLU A 58 5.78 2.97 -21.78
CA GLU A 58 6.68 2.62 -20.67
C GLU A 58 8.05 3.32 -20.74
N ILE A 59 8.62 3.51 -21.95
CA ILE A 59 9.87 4.28 -22.11
C ILE A 59 9.67 5.75 -21.78
N ASN A 60 8.54 6.35 -22.19
CA ASN A 60 8.24 7.74 -21.90
C ASN A 60 7.97 7.96 -20.41
N ASP A 61 7.25 7.05 -19.76
CA ASP A 61 7.00 7.11 -18.32
C ASP A 61 8.30 7.05 -17.52
N ARG A 62 9.22 6.12 -17.85
CA ARG A 62 10.54 6.05 -17.20
C ARG A 62 11.37 7.32 -17.40
N ARG A 63 11.27 7.99 -18.55
CA ARG A 63 11.96 9.27 -18.77
C ARG A 63 11.36 10.37 -17.91
N ASN A 64 10.03 10.50 -17.91
CA ASN A 64 9.32 11.48 -17.09
C ASN A 64 9.59 11.29 -15.60
N GLU A 65 9.60 10.04 -15.12
CA GLU A 65 9.94 9.71 -13.73
C GLU A 65 11.37 10.13 -13.38
N ASN A 66 12.34 9.86 -14.26
CA ASN A 66 13.72 10.28 -14.03
C ASN A 66 13.89 11.81 -14.05
N GLU A 67 13.20 12.51 -14.96
CA GLU A 67 13.19 13.97 -15.00
C GLU A 67 12.59 14.56 -13.70
N ASN A 68 11.44 14.03 -13.25
CA ASN A 68 10.81 14.42 -11.99
C ASN A 68 11.74 14.16 -10.79
N ARG A 69 12.46 13.02 -10.77
CA ARG A 69 13.43 12.70 -9.72
C ARG A 69 14.58 13.72 -9.68
N LEU A 70 15.13 14.07 -10.84
CA LEU A 70 16.20 15.06 -10.95
C LEU A 70 15.74 16.45 -10.51
N GLU A 71 14.49 16.82 -10.80
CA GLU A 71 13.92 18.10 -10.37
C GLU A 71 13.73 18.16 -8.84
N ILE A 72 13.23 17.08 -8.24
CA ILE A 72 13.12 16.96 -6.77
C ILE A 72 14.51 17.07 -6.11
N GLU A 73 15.52 16.42 -6.69
CA GLU A 73 16.89 16.47 -6.16
C GLU A 73 17.50 17.88 -6.25
N LYS A 74 17.28 18.60 -7.35
CA LYS A 74 17.67 20.01 -7.49
C LYS A 74 16.99 20.90 -6.45
N ILE A 75 15.69 20.71 -6.19
CA ILE A 75 14.95 21.46 -5.17
C ILE A 75 15.53 21.19 -3.78
N LYS A 76 15.83 19.93 -3.45
CA LYS A 76 16.45 19.55 -2.17
C LYS A 76 17.83 20.19 -1.98
N LEU A 77 18.66 20.18 -3.02
CA LEU A 77 19.99 20.84 -2.97
C LEU A 77 19.85 22.35 -2.73
N SER A 78 18.94 23.02 -3.45
CA SER A 78 18.70 24.46 -3.25
C SER A 78 18.19 24.79 -1.83
N GLN A 79 17.40 23.90 -1.22
CA GLN A 79 16.95 24.07 0.17
C GLN A 79 18.11 23.94 1.17
N LEU A 80 18.98 22.94 0.99
CA LEU A 80 20.17 22.74 1.83
C LEU A 80 21.15 23.90 1.73
N GLU A 81 21.37 24.44 0.53
CA GLU A 81 22.23 25.61 0.33
C GLU A 81 21.72 26.84 1.09
N LYS A 82 20.41 27.10 1.04
CA LYS A 82 19.79 28.20 1.79
C LYS A 82 19.90 27.99 3.31
N GLU A 83 19.74 26.76 3.78
CA GLU A 83 19.87 26.44 5.21
C GLU A 83 21.31 26.68 5.72
N LEU A 84 22.31 26.24 4.94
CA LEU A 84 23.72 26.52 5.24
C LEU A 84 24.05 28.02 5.21
N GLU A 85 23.40 28.79 4.34
CA GLU A 85 23.58 30.24 4.27
C GLU A 85 22.98 30.95 5.50
N ILE A 86 21.79 30.53 5.95
CA ILE A 86 21.17 31.01 7.20
C ILE A 86 22.07 30.68 8.39
N GLU A 87 22.64 29.48 8.46
CA GLU A 87 23.53 29.06 9.54
C GLU A 87 24.83 29.88 9.58
N LYS A 88 25.40 30.21 8.41
CA LYS A 88 26.57 31.11 8.31
C LYS A 88 26.27 32.52 8.81
N LEU A 89 25.11 33.07 8.45
CA LEU A 89 24.67 34.39 8.92
C LEU A 89 24.42 34.40 10.43
N HIS A 90 23.85 33.32 10.98
CA HIS A 90 23.60 33.20 12.41
C HIS A 90 24.89 33.12 13.24
N ASN A 91 25.91 32.40 12.74
CA ASN A 91 27.21 32.29 13.38
C ASN A 91 28.03 33.60 13.35
N GLN A 92 27.80 34.46 12.35
CA GLN A 92 28.47 35.76 12.25
C GLN A 92 27.87 36.83 13.18
N SER A 93 26.62 36.69 13.63
CA SER A 93 25.96 37.67 14.52
C SER A 93 26.05 37.35 16.03
N GLY A 94 26.70 36.26 16.43
CA GLY A 94 26.66 35.71 17.80
C GLY A 94 27.76 36.18 18.77
N LYS A 95 28.11 37.47 18.82
CA LYS A 95 29.02 38.03 19.86
C LYS A 95 28.46 39.30 20.53
N SER A 96 27.54 39.11 21.49
CA SER A 96 27.19 40.03 22.61
C SER A 96 25.91 39.51 23.26
N LEU A 97 25.66 39.36 24.57
CA LEU A 97 26.33 39.56 25.85
C LEU A 97 25.64 38.57 26.86
N PRO A 98 26.22 38.31 28.05
CA PRO A 98 25.70 37.36 29.04
C PRO A 98 24.67 37.97 30.00
N LEU A 99 24.29 37.23 31.06
CA LEU A 99 23.36 37.50 32.19
C LEU A 99 22.00 36.79 32.02
N GLN A 100 21.47 36.00 32.97
CA GLN A 100 21.78 35.75 34.37
C GLN A 100 21.21 34.37 34.74
N LYS A 101 21.96 33.62 35.56
CA LYS A 101 21.42 32.51 36.35
C LYS A 101 20.81 33.07 37.65
N GLU A 102 19.82 32.32 38.13
CA GLU A 102 19.34 32.16 39.50
C GLU A 102 18.03 32.85 39.92
N ASN A 103 17.25 31.99 40.59
CA ASN A 103 16.15 32.22 41.52
C ASN A 103 14.77 32.49 40.93
N GLN A 104 13.95 31.43 40.84
CA GLN A 104 12.93 31.17 41.88
C GLN A 104 12.16 29.88 41.57
N LEU A 105 12.29 28.91 42.48
CA LEU A 105 11.20 27.96 42.75
C LEU A 105 9.94 28.80 43.06
N ILE A 106 8.76 28.34 42.63
CA ILE A 106 7.44 29.02 42.59
C ILE A 106 7.12 29.58 41.19
N THR A 107 6.88 28.71 40.20
CA THR A 107 6.16 29.02 38.92
C THR A 107 5.92 27.79 38.03
N THR A 108 6.16 26.56 38.50
CA THR A 108 6.15 25.37 37.64
C THR A 108 4.75 24.88 37.24
N GLU A 109 3.73 25.08 38.07
CA GLU A 109 2.36 24.66 37.75
C GLU A 109 1.70 25.54 36.67
N CYS A 110 2.01 26.84 36.62
CA CYS A 110 1.44 27.75 35.62
C CYS A 110 2.10 27.63 34.23
N ASN A 111 3.25 26.94 34.13
CA ASN A 111 3.98 26.74 32.88
C ASN A 111 3.53 25.49 32.12
N ILE A 112 3.36 24.36 32.81
CA ILE A 112 3.06 23.09 32.12
C ILE A 112 1.68 23.08 31.47
N GLU A 113 0.64 23.56 32.14
CA GLU A 113 -0.71 23.56 31.59
C GLU A 113 -0.86 24.52 30.41
N SER A 114 -0.15 25.65 30.46
CA SER A 114 0.01 26.59 29.34
C SER A 114 0.74 25.94 28.16
N LEU A 115 1.82 25.19 28.41
CA LEU A 115 2.54 24.45 27.38
C LEU A 115 1.70 23.33 26.76
N ILE A 116 0.92 22.58 27.57
CA ILE A 116 -0.02 21.57 27.08
C ILE A 116 -1.04 22.21 26.14
N LYS A 117 -1.72 23.28 26.59
CA LYS A 117 -2.75 23.96 25.79
C LYS A 117 -2.17 24.53 24.50
N SER A 118 -1.02 25.19 24.58
CA SER A 118 -0.31 25.77 23.43
C SER A 118 0.13 24.70 22.43
N THR A 119 0.70 23.59 22.92
CA THR A 119 1.18 22.49 22.08
C THR A 119 0.02 21.77 21.42
N LYS A 120 -1.04 21.48 22.18
CA LYS A 120 -2.28 20.86 21.67
C LYS A 120 -2.94 21.71 20.58
N THR A 121 -2.91 23.04 20.71
CA THR A 121 -3.46 23.96 19.70
C THR A 121 -2.67 23.94 18.39
N LEU A 122 -1.35 23.72 18.46
CA LEU A 122 -0.45 23.67 17.30
C LEU A 122 -0.26 22.26 16.70
N THR A 123 -0.88 21.25 17.32
CA THR A 123 -0.76 19.85 16.90
C THR A 123 -2.05 19.41 16.24
N ILE A 124 -1.96 18.59 15.18
CA ILE A 124 -3.15 17.96 14.62
C ILE A 124 -3.88 17.08 15.66
N PRO A 125 -5.19 16.84 15.52
CA PRO A 125 -5.92 15.96 16.43
C PRO A 125 -5.30 14.57 16.54
N VAL A 126 -5.39 13.95 17.71
CA VAL A 126 -4.89 12.59 17.94
C VAL A 126 -5.54 11.64 16.92
N PRO A 127 -4.75 10.94 16.10
CA PRO A 127 -5.31 10.10 15.07
C PRO A 127 -6.06 8.89 15.61
N LEU A 128 -7.18 8.60 14.95
CA LEU A 128 -7.91 7.35 15.15
C LEU A 128 -7.22 6.20 14.41
N ARG A 129 -6.63 6.48 13.24
CA ARG A 129 -5.98 5.48 12.37
C ARG A 129 -4.46 5.54 12.45
N ALA A 130 -3.87 4.38 12.29
CA ALA A 130 -2.44 4.12 12.22
C ALA A 130 -1.66 5.05 11.28
N GLU A 131 -2.14 5.18 10.04
CA GLU A 131 -1.38 5.85 8.97
C GLU A 131 -1.05 7.31 9.31
N SER A 132 -1.93 7.96 10.08
CA SER A 132 -1.83 9.37 10.43
C SER A 132 -0.99 9.63 11.68
N PHE A 133 -0.53 8.60 12.41
CA PHE A 133 0.32 8.78 13.58
C PHE A 133 1.69 9.38 13.24
N ASN A 134 2.27 9.03 12.09
CA ASN A 134 3.52 9.63 11.64
C ASN A 134 3.38 11.15 11.46
N LEU A 135 2.28 11.60 10.84
CA LEU A 135 1.99 13.02 10.67
C LEU A 135 1.71 13.72 12.01
N PHE A 136 1.01 13.03 12.93
CA PHE A 136 0.78 13.54 14.28
C PHE A 136 2.08 13.76 15.03
N PHE A 137 3.00 12.79 15.00
CA PHE A 137 4.30 12.93 15.64
C PHE A 137 5.15 14.04 15.01
N GLN A 138 5.14 14.18 13.69
CA GLN A 138 5.80 15.33 13.04
C GLN A 138 5.19 16.67 13.48
N SER A 139 3.86 16.73 13.59
CA SER A 139 3.14 17.93 14.02
C SER A 139 3.46 18.30 15.46
N ILE A 140 3.42 17.34 16.40
CA ILE A 140 3.67 17.61 17.82
C ILE A 140 5.14 17.95 18.07
N GLU A 141 6.08 17.31 17.35
CA GLU A 141 7.50 17.63 17.44
C GLU A 141 7.79 19.04 16.95
N LYS A 142 7.11 19.47 15.89
CA LYS A 142 7.17 20.86 15.43
C LYS A 142 6.60 21.83 16.47
N ALA A 143 5.49 21.47 17.11
CA ALA A 143 4.91 22.27 18.19
C ALA A 143 5.83 22.37 19.41
N PHE A 144 6.48 21.27 19.81
CA PHE A 144 7.49 21.27 20.88
C PHE A 144 8.66 22.21 20.58
N LYS A 145 9.18 22.18 19.34
CA LYS A 145 10.23 23.10 18.90
C LYS A 145 9.75 24.55 18.95
N THR A 146 8.56 24.82 18.42
CA THR A 146 7.96 26.18 18.37
C THR A 146 7.74 26.77 19.76
N LYS A 147 7.41 25.93 20.75
CA LYS A 147 7.12 26.35 22.13
C LYS A 147 8.31 26.16 23.08
N ASN A 148 9.49 25.76 22.58
CA ASN A 148 10.68 25.51 23.37
C ASN A 148 10.41 24.56 24.56
N VAL A 149 9.65 23.49 24.32
CA VAL A 149 9.26 22.55 25.37
C VAL A 149 10.50 21.78 25.88
N PRO A 150 10.80 21.82 27.19
CA PRO A 150 11.90 21.05 27.77
C PRO A 150 11.72 19.55 27.57
N GLU A 151 12.82 18.83 27.29
CA GLU A 151 12.79 17.38 27.02
C GLU A 151 12.08 16.57 28.11
N LYS A 152 12.29 16.95 29.38
CA LYS A 152 11.70 16.31 30.56
C LYS A 152 10.17 16.41 30.62
N LEU A 153 9.58 17.42 29.96
CA LEU A 153 8.14 17.67 29.97
C LEU A 153 7.43 17.09 28.74
N LYS A 154 8.17 16.74 27.67
CA LYS A 154 7.59 16.19 26.43
C LYS A 154 6.78 14.90 26.65
N PRO A 155 7.23 13.92 27.47
CA PRO A 155 6.45 12.71 27.71
C PRO A 155 5.13 13.03 28.43
N GLU A 156 5.16 13.85 29.47
CA GLU A 156 3.98 14.27 30.23
C GLU A 156 2.97 15.02 29.34
N ILE A 157 3.45 15.97 28.52
CA ILE A 157 2.60 16.70 27.57
C ILE A 157 2.02 15.75 26.50
N LEU A 158 2.81 14.80 25.99
CA LEU A 158 2.34 13.81 25.02
C LEU A 158 1.25 12.91 25.63
N LEU A 159 1.46 12.39 26.83
CA LEU A 159 0.47 11.55 27.54
C LEU A 159 -0.84 12.32 27.74
N ASN A 160 -0.77 13.59 28.14
CA ASN A 160 -1.94 14.44 28.29
C ASN A 160 -2.68 14.63 26.95
N ILE A 161 -1.96 14.91 25.86
CA ILE A 161 -2.55 15.11 24.53
C ILE A 161 -3.20 13.82 24.01
N LEU A 162 -2.56 12.66 24.22
CA LEU A 162 -3.09 11.34 23.83
C LEU A 162 -4.33 10.93 24.65
N GLY A 163 -4.46 11.42 25.88
CA GLY A 163 -5.63 11.22 26.73
C GLY A 163 -5.94 9.75 26.99
N GLU A 164 -7.17 9.34 26.70
CA GLU A 164 -7.65 7.96 26.90
C GLU A 164 -6.79 6.90 26.18
N LYS A 165 -6.23 7.26 25.01
CA LYS A 165 -5.37 6.35 24.24
C LYS A 165 -4.04 6.08 24.95
N ALA A 166 -3.52 7.06 25.69
CA ALA A 166 -2.35 6.87 26.56
C ALA A 166 -2.69 6.05 27.81
N ASN A 167 -3.86 6.27 28.43
CA ASN A 167 -4.28 5.49 29.59
C ASN A 167 -4.39 3.99 29.28
N ASN A 168 -4.96 3.63 28.13
CA ASN A 168 -5.06 2.24 27.70
C ASN A 168 -3.68 1.60 27.49
N LEU A 169 -2.72 2.35 26.94
CA LEU A 169 -1.33 1.90 26.80
C LEU A 169 -0.66 1.73 28.17
N MET A 170 -0.85 2.67 29.09
CA MET A 170 -0.22 2.65 30.41
C MET A 170 -0.60 1.42 31.25
N ILE A 171 -1.81 0.87 31.07
CA ILE A 171 -2.27 -0.34 31.79
C ILE A 171 -1.36 -1.55 31.55
N TYR A 172 -0.76 -1.65 30.35
CA TYR A 172 0.02 -2.81 29.93
C TYR A 172 1.53 -2.58 29.96
N LEU A 173 1.99 -1.34 30.17
CA LEU A 173 3.40 -0.99 30.13
C LEU A 173 4.04 -1.11 31.51
N ARG A 174 5.11 -1.92 31.60
CA ARG A 174 5.99 -2.03 32.79
C ARG A 174 7.19 -1.09 32.75
N GLU A 175 7.36 -0.37 31.64
CA GLU A 175 8.51 0.48 31.37
C GLU A 175 8.29 1.92 31.86
N ASP A 176 9.39 2.60 32.21
CA ASP A 176 9.37 4.00 32.59
C ASP A 176 9.06 4.89 31.37
N LEU A 177 7.94 5.61 31.43
CA LEU A 177 7.42 6.48 30.39
C LEU A 177 7.99 7.91 30.45
N SER A 178 9.09 8.08 31.18
CA SER A 178 9.85 9.32 31.27
C SER A 178 10.65 9.67 30.00
N ASP A 179 10.70 8.78 29.00
CA ASP A 179 11.39 8.98 27.73
C ASP A 179 10.40 9.14 26.55
N TYR A 180 10.46 10.31 25.90
CA TYR A 180 9.61 10.64 24.77
C TYR A 180 9.79 9.69 23.57
N ASN A 181 11.03 9.30 23.26
CA ASN A 181 11.32 8.44 22.11
C ASN A 181 10.80 7.03 22.32
N LYS A 182 10.89 6.51 23.55
CA LYS A 182 10.30 5.21 23.90
C LYS A 182 8.78 5.26 23.79
N LEU A 183 8.16 6.30 24.36
CA LEU A 183 6.70 6.48 24.29
C LEU A 183 6.21 6.61 22.84
N LYS A 184 6.93 7.36 21.99
CA LYS A 184 6.68 7.44 20.55
C LYS A 184 6.79 6.08 19.88
N ALA A 185 7.85 5.31 20.16
CA ALA A 185 8.05 3.99 19.57
C ALA A 185 6.94 3.00 19.95
N ILE A 186 6.56 2.98 21.23
CA ILE A 186 5.44 2.16 21.73
C ILE A 186 4.13 2.56 21.06
N MET A 187 3.84 3.86 21.00
CA MET A 187 2.62 4.38 20.38
C MET A 187 2.56 4.03 18.89
N LEU A 188 3.68 4.17 18.18
CA LEU A 188 3.78 3.79 16.77
C LEU A 188 3.60 2.28 16.59
N LYS A 189 4.18 1.46 17.47
CA LYS A 189 4.02 0.00 17.42
C LYS A 189 2.58 -0.44 17.67
N GLU A 190 1.94 0.07 18.72
CA GLU A 190 0.54 -0.26 19.04
C GLU A 190 -0.43 0.26 17.99
N SER A 191 -0.12 1.42 17.41
CA SER A 191 -0.96 2.00 16.37
C SER A 191 -0.73 1.39 14.99
N GLN A 192 0.25 0.50 14.76
CA GLN A 192 0.43 -0.13 13.45
C GLN A 192 -0.80 -0.97 13.09
N PRO A 193 -1.37 -0.81 11.88
CA PRO A 193 -2.51 -1.61 11.50
C PRO A 193 -2.04 -3.03 11.24
N THR A 194 -2.88 -4.00 11.59
CA THR A 194 -2.61 -5.38 11.22
C THR A 194 -2.56 -5.49 9.69
N PRO A 195 -1.80 -6.45 9.14
CA PRO A 195 -1.79 -6.63 7.70
C PRO A 195 -3.18 -6.92 7.10
N TYR A 196 -4.05 -7.58 7.86
CA TYR A 196 -5.45 -7.82 7.46
C TYR A 196 -6.23 -6.51 7.31
N GLU A 197 -6.09 -5.58 8.26
CA GLU A 197 -6.72 -4.27 8.18
C GLU A 197 -6.19 -3.45 7.01
N CYS A 198 -4.89 -3.49 6.72
CA CYS A 198 -4.28 -2.83 5.57
C CYS A 198 -4.91 -3.32 4.25
N LEU A 199 -5.00 -4.64 4.07
CA LEU A 199 -5.59 -5.25 2.88
C LEU A 199 -7.08 -4.89 2.75
N ASN A 200 -7.82 -4.93 3.86
CA ASN A 200 -9.23 -4.58 3.89
C ASN A 200 -9.44 -3.08 3.56
N GLN A 201 -8.57 -2.20 4.05
CA GLN A 201 -8.57 -0.78 3.72
C GLN A 201 -8.29 -0.56 2.23
N PHE A 202 -7.30 -1.26 1.65
CA PHE A 202 -7.01 -1.20 0.23
C PHE A 202 -8.24 -1.62 -0.61
N LYS A 203 -8.85 -2.76 -0.28
CA LYS A 203 -10.03 -3.30 -1.00
C LYS A 203 -11.26 -2.38 -0.92
N LYS A 204 -11.45 -1.70 0.21
CA LYS A 204 -12.60 -0.80 0.46
C LYS A 204 -12.32 0.66 0.11
N ALA A 205 -11.09 1.00 -0.28
CA ALA A 205 -10.72 2.38 -0.56
C ALA A 205 -11.54 2.93 -1.74
N GLN A 206 -12.17 4.07 -1.52
CA GLN A 206 -12.85 4.84 -2.55
C GLN A 206 -12.15 6.19 -2.74
N LYS A 207 -12.31 6.77 -3.92
CA LYS A 207 -11.80 8.11 -4.22
C LYS A 207 -12.50 9.13 -3.31
N LEU A 208 -11.73 10.01 -2.68
CA LEU A 208 -12.28 11.11 -1.89
C LEU A 208 -12.87 12.22 -2.79
N PRO A 209 -13.87 12.99 -2.31
CA PRO A 209 -14.44 14.10 -3.08
C PRO A 209 -13.39 15.14 -3.49
N ASN A 210 -12.44 15.43 -2.61
CA ASN A 210 -11.42 16.47 -2.77
C ASN A 210 -10.07 15.95 -3.30
N GLU A 211 -9.98 14.69 -3.74
CA GLU A 211 -8.74 14.16 -4.35
C GLU A 211 -8.91 13.96 -5.86
N SER A 212 -7.83 14.06 -6.63
CA SER A 212 -7.78 13.66 -8.04
C SER A 212 -7.56 12.15 -8.19
N TYR A 213 -7.84 11.58 -9.36
CA TYR A 213 -7.56 10.15 -9.59
C TYR A 213 -6.06 9.80 -9.52
N VAL A 214 -5.18 10.76 -9.84
CA VAL A 214 -3.73 10.60 -9.65
C VAL A 214 -3.37 10.49 -8.17
N GLN A 215 -3.97 11.34 -7.34
CA GLN A 215 -3.82 11.27 -5.88
C GLN A 215 -4.43 9.98 -5.32
N PHE A 216 -5.56 9.53 -5.86
CA PHE A 216 -6.19 8.26 -5.49
C PHE A 216 -5.28 7.07 -5.78
N ALA A 217 -4.74 7.00 -6.99
CA ALA A 217 -3.80 5.95 -7.40
C ALA A 217 -2.56 5.95 -6.51
N SER A 218 -1.98 7.13 -6.24
CA SER A 218 -0.83 7.26 -5.33
C SER A 218 -1.15 6.74 -3.93
N ARG A 219 -2.33 7.06 -3.39
CA ARG A 219 -2.81 6.59 -2.08
C ARG A 219 -3.06 5.08 -2.07
N LEU A 220 -3.67 4.53 -3.11
CA LEU A 220 -3.88 3.08 -3.25
C LEU A 220 -2.55 2.33 -3.31
N SER A 221 -1.61 2.79 -4.13
CA SER A 221 -0.28 2.19 -4.26
C SER A 221 0.49 2.24 -2.95
N ALA A 222 0.45 3.37 -2.23
CA ALA A 222 1.08 3.49 -0.91
C ALA A 222 0.48 2.49 0.10
N ASN A 223 -0.85 2.36 0.12
CA ASN A 223 -1.53 1.41 1.01
C ASN A 223 -1.17 -0.05 0.70
N PHE A 224 -1.16 -0.42 -0.58
CA PHE A 224 -0.80 -1.79 -0.99
C PHE A 224 0.68 -2.09 -0.74
N ASN A 225 1.58 -1.15 -1.05
CA ASN A 225 3.00 -1.31 -0.77
C ASN A 225 3.28 -1.48 0.72
N TYR A 226 2.58 -0.71 1.57
CA TYR A 226 2.69 -0.87 3.02
C TYR A 226 2.19 -2.25 3.49
N TYR A 227 1.11 -2.77 2.91
CA TYR A 227 0.66 -4.15 3.15
C TYR A 227 1.75 -5.18 2.79
N CYS A 228 2.37 -5.05 1.61
CA CYS A 228 3.48 -5.92 1.19
C CYS A 228 4.68 -5.84 2.15
N GLN A 229 5.02 -4.64 2.64
CA GLN A 229 6.09 -4.45 3.63
C GLN A 229 5.80 -5.18 4.94
N LEU A 230 4.58 -5.08 5.47
CA LEU A 230 4.19 -5.80 6.69
C LEU A 230 4.23 -7.32 6.50
N ARG A 231 3.96 -7.80 5.28
CA ARG A 231 4.08 -9.22 4.89
C ARG A 231 5.50 -9.65 4.55
N LYS A 232 6.46 -8.71 4.58
CA LYS A 232 7.88 -8.93 4.20
C LYS A 232 8.01 -9.49 2.78
N VAL A 233 7.17 -9.03 1.86
CA VAL A 233 7.11 -9.41 0.44
C VAL A 233 7.78 -8.31 -0.40
N ASN A 234 8.78 -8.67 -1.20
CA ASN A 234 9.66 -7.71 -1.88
C ASN A 234 9.98 -8.03 -3.34
N ASP A 235 9.47 -9.13 -3.88
CA ASP A 235 9.67 -9.52 -5.28
C ASP A 235 8.34 -9.84 -5.98
N PHE A 236 8.30 -9.71 -7.30
CA PHE A 236 7.07 -9.91 -8.09
C PHE A 236 6.41 -11.27 -7.86
N LYS A 237 7.21 -12.34 -7.77
CA LYS A 237 6.68 -13.70 -7.55
C LYS A 237 6.02 -13.79 -6.18
N SER A 238 6.66 -13.27 -5.14
CA SER A 238 6.10 -13.26 -3.79
C SER A 238 4.80 -12.44 -3.69
N VAL A 239 4.66 -11.35 -4.47
CA VAL A 239 3.41 -10.57 -4.57
C VAL A 239 2.30 -11.40 -5.22
N CYS A 240 2.59 -12.10 -6.32
CA CYS A 240 1.62 -12.99 -6.95
C CYS A 240 1.17 -14.10 -5.99
N GLU A 241 2.12 -14.75 -5.30
CA GLU A 241 1.83 -15.77 -4.30
C GLU A 241 0.95 -15.22 -3.15
N LEU A 242 1.24 -14.01 -2.67
CA LEU A 242 0.46 -13.34 -1.63
C LEU A 242 -0.99 -13.10 -2.05
N ILE A 243 -1.19 -12.57 -3.27
CA ILE A 243 -2.54 -12.31 -3.81
C ILE A 243 -3.35 -13.61 -3.92
N ILE A 244 -2.72 -14.69 -4.39
CA ILE A 244 -3.39 -16.00 -4.50
C ILE A 244 -3.75 -16.53 -3.11
N SER A 245 -2.84 -16.47 -2.14
CA SER A 245 -3.11 -16.88 -0.76
C SER A 245 -4.23 -16.07 -0.12
N ASP A 246 -4.23 -14.75 -0.28
CA ASP A 246 -5.31 -13.89 0.21
C ASP A 246 -6.64 -14.25 -0.45
N LYS A 247 -6.64 -14.62 -1.73
CA LYS A 247 -7.85 -15.07 -2.43
C LYS A 247 -8.38 -16.38 -1.88
N ILE A 248 -7.51 -17.34 -1.57
CA ILE A 248 -7.91 -18.60 -0.92
C ILE A 248 -8.52 -18.30 0.46
N ILE A 249 -7.89 -17.43 1.26
CA ILE A 249 -8.38 -17.04 2.59
C ILE A 249 -9.80 -16.46 2.51
N GLU A 250 -10.13 -15.66 1.49
CA GLU A 250 -11.49 -15.14 1.28
C GLU A 250 -12.56 -16.22 1.08
N THR A 251 -12.17 -17.41 0.61
CA THR A 251 -13.08 -18.52 0.32
C THR A 251 -13.27 -19.46 1.52
N LEU A 252 -12.46 -19.33 2.56
CA LEU A 252 -12.53 -20.19 3.73
C LEU A 252 -13.79 -19.90 4.55
N ASP A 253 -14.42 -20.97 5.06
CA ASP A 253 -15.44 -20.83 6.08
C ASP A 253 -14.83 -20.37 7.41
N GLN A 254 -15.69 -20.01 8.37
CA GLN A 254 -15.26 -19.49 9.67
C GLN A 254 -14.33 -20.47 10.41
N GLU A 255 -14.54 -21.77 10.26
CA GLU A 255 -13.84 -22.79 11.02
C GLU A 255 -12.43 -23.04 10.47
N LEU A 256 -12.29 -23.15 9.14
CA LEU A 256 -10.99 -23.19 8.46
C LEU A 256 -10.20 -21.92 8.71
N ASN A 257 -10.85 -20.75 8.64
CA ASN A 257 -10.16 -19.47 8.86
C ASN A 257 -9.62 -19.37 10.30
N ALA A 258 -10.37 -19.85 11.30
CA ALA A 258 -9.90 -19.93 12.68
C ALA A 258 -8.70 -20.88 12.82
N HIS A 259 -8.75 -22.07 12.23
CA HIS A 259 -7.64 -23.03 12.24
C HIS A 259 -6.37 -22.47 11.60
N ILE A 260 -6.50 -21.86 10.41
CA ILE A 260 -5.40 -21.19 9.73
C ILE A 260 -4.89 -20.00 10.54
N GLY A 261 -5.76 -19.27 11.23
CA GLY A 261 -5.39 -18.18 12.13
C GLY A 261 -4.50 -18.63 13.28
N ILE A 262 -4.79 -19.78 13.90
CA ILE A 262 -3.99 -20.34 15.00
C ILE A 262 -2.58 -20.76 14.54
N LYS A 263 -2.46 -21.31 13.33
CA LYS A 263 -1.18 -21.79 12.78
C LYS A 263 -0.29 -20.71 12.16
N LYS A 264 -0.75 -19.46 12.10
CA LYS A 264 0.03 -18.35 11.54
C LYS A 264 1.01 -17.82 12.57
N ASP A 265 2.24 -18.34 12.56
CA ASP A 265 3.35 -17.81 13.35
C ASP A 265 4.05 -16.68 12.59
N GLU A 266 3.57 -15.44 12.77
CA GLU A 266 4.06 -14.15 12.21
C GLU A 266 4.19 -14.02 10.67
N MET A 267 4.39 -15.12 9.94
CA MET A 267 4.51 -15.20 8.48
C MET A 267 3.20 -15.67 7.84
N TRP A 268 3.02 -15.37 6.55
CA TRP A 268 1.88 -15.79 5.77
C TRP A 268 2.19 -17.09 5.01
N PHE A 269 1.17 -17.90 4.75
CA PHE A 269 1.32 -19.16 4.01
C PHE A 269 1.39 -18.91 2.50
N LYS A 270 2.35 -19.54 1.83
CA LYS A 270 2.33 -19.59 0.36
C LYS A 270 1.11 -20.39 -0.13
N PRO A 271 0.67 -20.20 -1.38
CA PRO A 271 -0.57 -20.81 -1.86
C PRO A 271 -0.67 -22.32 -1.66
N GLN A 272 0.40 -23.05 -1.98
CA GLN A 272 0.44 -24.51 -1.86
C GLN A 272 0.49 -24.99 -0.41
N GLU A 273 1.15 -24.23 0.47
CA GLU A 273 1.23 -24.54 1.90
C GLU A 273 -0.13 -24.31 2.57
N LEU A 274 -0.78 -23.19 2.23
CA LEU A 274 -2.12 -22.86 2.69
C LEU A 274 -3.13 -23.92 2.26
N ALA A 275 -3.15 -24.27 0.98
CA ALA A 275 -4.05 -25.28 0.44
C ALA A 275 -3.85 -26.64 1.14
N ARG A 276 -2.59 -27.08 1.29
CA ARG A 276 -2.26 -28.33 1.98
C ARG A 276 -2.74 -28.31 3.44
N GLU A 277 -2.58 -27.20 4.13
CA GLU A 277 -3.04 -27.08 5.52
C GLU A 277 -4.57 -27.16 5.64
N CYS A 278 -5.29 -26.53 4.70
CA CYS A 278 -6.74 -26.67 4.60
C CYS A 278 -7.14 -28.13 4.36
N ASP A 279 -6.49 -28.83 3.43
CA ASP A 279 -6.77 -30.25 3.12
C ASP A 279 -6.48 -31.15 4.32
N ILE A 280 -5.40 -30.91 5.07
CA ILE A 280 -5.06 -31.64 6.30
C ILE A 280 -6.17 -31.46 7.33
N PHE A 281 -6.62 -30.23 7.57
CA PHE A 281 -7.69 -29.94 8.51
C PHE A 281 -9.00 -30.63 8.10
N ILE A 282 -9.42 -30.48 6.84
CA ILE A 282 -10.62 -31.13 6.31
C ILE A 282 -10.52 -32.65 6.43
N SER A 283 -9.37 -33.25 6.11
CA SER A 283 -9.15 -34.69 6.21
C SER A 283 -9.18 -35.19 7.65
N SER A 284 -8.63 -34.42 8.60
CA SER A 284 -8.70 -34.75 10.04
C SER A 284 -10.13 -34.68 10.59
N LYS A 285 -10.95 -33.75 10.08
CA LYS A 285 -12.39 -33.65 10.37
C LYS A 285 -13.19 -34.79 9.73
N GLY A 286 -12.81 -35.20 8.52
CA GLY A 286 -13.47 -36.24 7.73
C GLY A 286 -13.45 -37.62 8.38
N LYS A 287 -12.55 -37.88 9.34
CA LYS A 287 -12.60 -39.10 10.17
C LYS A 287 -13.73 -39.11 11.21
N ILE A 288 -14.42 -38.00 11.45
CA ILE A 288 -15.50 -37.91 12.45
C ILE A 288 -16.90 -37.80 11.83
N ARG A 289 -17.07 -37.59 10.52
CA ARG A 289 -18.42 -37.54 9.91
C ARG A 289 -18.46 -38.02 8.46
N GLU A 290 -18.47 -39.34 8.25
CA GLU A 290 -19.25 -39.89 7.13
C GLU A 290 -20.74 -39.82 7.48
N GLN A 291 -21.34 -38.66 7.32
CA GLN A 291 -22.80 -38.56 7.15
C GLN A 291 -23.12 -37.61 6.01
N ASN A 292 -23.32 -38.21 4.84
CA ASN A 292 -24.19 -37.78 3.74
C ASN A 292 -24.05 -36.33 3.26
N LEU A 293 -23.16 -36.09 2.28
CA LEU A 293 -23.13 -34.85 1.48
C LEU A 293 -23.16 -35.07 -0.03
N PHE A 294 -23.74 -36.17 -0.52
CA PHE A 294 -24.14 -36.27 -1.93
C PHE A 294 -25.67 -36.15 -2.06
N PRO A 295 -26.19 -35.11 -2.73
CA PRO A 295 -27.57 -35.12 -3.17
C PRO A 295 -27.74 -36.29 -4.15
N LYS A 296 -28.65 -37.22 -3.84
CA LYS A 296 -29.04 -38.28 -4.77
C LYS A 296 -29.61 -37.62 -6.03
N PHE A 297 -28.86 -37.65 -7.13
CA PHE A 297 -29.39 -37.34 -8.46
C PHE A 297 -30.53 -38.32 -8.75
N LYS A 298 -31.78 -37.85 -8.73
CA LYS A 298 -32.90 -38.59 -9.31
C LYS A 298 -32.71 -38.59 -10.83
N ARG A 299 -32.42 -39.76 -11.40
CA ARG A 299 -32.61 -40.02 -12.84
C ARG A 299 -34.11 -39.90 -13.11
N ASN A 300 -34.53 -38.91 -13.89
CA ASN A 300 -35.87 -38.93 -14.46
C ASN A 300 -35.88 -39.89 -15.64
N GLU A 301 -36.72 -40.91 -15.51
CA GLU A 301 -36.98 -41.93 -16.51
C GLU A 301 -37.62 -41.33 -17.76
N VAL A 302 -37.18 -41.86 -18.89
CA VAL A 302 -37.76 -41.67 -20.21
C VAL A 302 -39.14 -42.34 -20.24
N TYR A 303 -40.19 -41.58 -20.53
CA TYR A 303 -41.44 -42.15 -21.07
C TYR A 303 -41.92 -41.33 -22.26
N ASN A 304 -41.76 -41.92 -23.44
CA ASN A 304 -42.44 -41.54 -24.67
C ASN A 304 -43.60 -42.52 -24.87
N HIS A 305 -44.86 -42.04 -24.94
CA HIS A 305 -45.71 -42.18 -26.14
C HIS A 305 -47.20 -41.81 -25.94
N ARG A 306 -47.67 -40.93 -26.84
CA ARG A 306 -48.88 -40.97 -27.72
C ARG A 306 -50.30 -40.75 -27.17
N GLY A 307 -50.97 -39.80 -27.84
CA GLY A 307 -52.42 -39.73 -28.12
C GLY A 307 -53.17 -38.76 -27.19
N ALA A 308 -54.00 -37.81 -27.63
CA ALA A 308 -54.63 -37.57 -28.91
C ALA A 308 -55.05 -36.08 -29.05
N LYS A 309 -55.35 -35.72 -30.30
CA LYS A 309 -55.80 -34.44 -30.86
C LYS A 309 -56.87 -33.71 -30.02
N ASN A 310 -56.79 -32.38 -29.98
CA ASN A 310 -57.89 -31.53 -30.45
C ASN A 310 -57.42 -30.14 -30.88
N ILE A 311 -58.03 -29.70 -31.97
CA ILE A 311 -57.76 -28.50 -32.76
C ILE A 311 -58.81 -27.45 -32.39
N SER A 312 -58.37 -26.22 -32.09
CA SER A 312 -59.14 -24.98 -32.31
C SER A 312 -58.15 -23.80 -32.20
N SER A 313 -57.61 -23.34 -33.32
CA SER A 313 -58.09 -22.17 -34.08
C SER A 313 -57.52 -20.83 -33.57
N VAL A 314 -56.46 -20.38 -34.26
CA VAL A 314 -56.26 -19.02 -34.81
C VAL A 314 -56.71 -17.82 -33.95
N ASN A 315 -55.74 -16.98 -33.52
CA ASN A 315 -55.62 -15.65 -34.14
C ASN A 315 -54.26 -14.97 -33.89
N LEU A 316 -53.66 -14.54 -35.01
CA LEU A 316 -52.48 -13.69 -35.12
C LEU A 316 -52.97 -12.30 -35.54
N SER A 317 -53.06 -11.39 -34.57
CA SER A 317 -53.11 -9.94 -34.74
C SER A 317 -52.79 -9.37 -33.35
N SER A 318 -51.81 -8.51 -33.14
CA SER A 318 -51.39 -7.39 -33.96
C SER A 318 -49.99 -6.92 -33.55
N LEU A 319 -49.16 -6.72 -34.57
CA LEU A 319 -47.98 -5.86 -34.57
C LEU A 319 -48.42 -4.39 -34.75
N LYS A 320 -47.56 -3.45 -34.32
CA LYS A 320 -47.64 -1.96 -34.38
C LYS A 320 -48.28 -1.35 -33.13
N MET A 321 -47.63 -0.43 -32.42
CA MET A 321 -46.78 0.69 -32.88
C MET A 321 -45.55 0.88 -32.01
#